data_AF-W4V2Z1-F1
#
_entry.id   AF-W4V2Z1-F1
#
_cell.length_a   1.000
_cell.length_b   1.000
_cell.length_c   1.000
_cell.angle_alpha   90.00
_cell.angle_beta   90.00
_cell.angle_gamma   90.00
#
_symmetry.space_group_name_H-M   'P 1'
#
loop_
_entity.id
_entity.type
_entity.pdbx_description
1 polymer ?
#
loop_
_entity_poly.entity_id
_entity_poly.type
_entity_poly.pdbx_seq_one_letter_code
_entity_poly.pdbx_strand_id
1 'polypeptide(L)'
;MSNQVGEKVEFRPITSKDAETVRTIVFMAKLTDKHGEIRSKLTKSYEKNSSDIEVAFAFGLFNLLAIEKDDMMVSKMNIENALEAFDSIILKEPGYWLVRMLKSRLLLMLPSSVRYEEEVIEELESMIEIQKNSQYQPYFIIPYILLAEFYHSGGHKEKAEKYIKEAEELKREPVKILQDFLVLPFVSLENKLVSSGEYEMANRILGLGRDLFPDQYN
;
A
#
# COMPACT_ATOMS: atom_id res chain seq x y z
N MET A 1 -5.03 -32.89 -17.92
CA MET A 1 -6.12 -32.49 -17.01
C MET A 1 -6.49 -31.07 -17.38
N SER A 2 -7.78 -30.83 -17.56
CA SER A 2 -8.39 -29.64 -18.15
C SER A 2 -7.88 -28.33 -17.52
N ASN A 3 -7.46 -27.39 -18.37
CA ASN A 3 -7.31 -25.97 -18.04
C ASN A 3 -8.57 -25.49 -17.31
N GLN A 4 -8.43 -25.10 -16.03
CA GLN A 4 -9.43 -24.30 -15.38
C GLN A 4 -9.32 -22.89 -15.97
N VAL A 5 -10.40 -22.46 -16.61
CA VAL A 5 -10.64 -21.07 -16.99
C VAL A 5 -10.37 -20.21 -15.76
N GLY A 6 -9.34 -19.34 -15.83
CA GLY A 6 -8.90 -18.53 -14.70
C GLY A 6 -10.07 -17.73 -14.15
N GLU A 7 -10.48 -18.03 -12.92
CA GLU A 7 -11.53 -17.27 -12.24
C GLU A 7 -11.10 -15.80 -12.17
N LYS A 8 -11.98 -14.93 -12.66
CA LYS A 8 -11.77 -13.49 -12.62
C LYS A 8 -11.74 -13.07 -11.16
N VAL A 9 -10.62 -12.53 -10.69
CA VAL A 9 -10.49 -12.00 -9.33
C VAL A 9 -11.48 -10.85 -9.15
N GLU A 10 -12.42 -11.03 -8.23
CA GLU A 10 -13.40 -9.99 -7.87
C GLU A 10 -12.71 -8.91 -7.04
N PHE A 11 -12.95 -7.65 -7.38
CA PHE A 11 -12.39 -6.51 -6.64
C PHE A 11 -13.13 -6.28 -5.32
N ARG A 12 -12.36 -6.16 -4.23
CA ARG A 12 -12.88 -5.81 -2.91
C ARG A 12 -12.48 -4.35 -2.57
N PRO A 13 -13.43 -3.40 -2.57
CA PRO A 13 -13.15 -2.00 -2.25
C PRO A 13 -12.76 -1.80 -0.78
N ILE A 14 -12.24 -0.61 -0.47
CA ILE A 14 -12.06 -0.15 0.92
C ILE A 14 -13.43 0.10 1.54
N THR A 15 -13.70 -0.55 2.66
CA THR A 15 -14.95 -0.41 3.42
C THR A 15 -14.77 0.53 4.62
N SER A 16 -15.89 0.96 5.22
CA SER A 16 -15.87 1.71 6.48
C SER A 16 -15.20 0.94 7.61
N LYS A 17 -15.37 -0.39 7.64
CA LYS A 17 -14.72 -1.27 8.62
C LYS A 17 -13.21 -1.30 8.45
N ASP A 18 -12.73 -1.34 7.21
CA ASP A 18 -11.30 -1.23 6.93
C ASP A 18 -10.73 0.08 7.47
N ALA A 19 -11.46 1.19 7.25
CA ALA A 19 -11.04 2.50 7.74
C ALA A 19 -11.03 2.59 9.27
N GLU A 20 -12.02 2.02 9.95
CA GLU A 20 -12.06 1.96 11.41
C GLU A 20 -10.87 1.17 11.97
N THR A 21 -10.56 0.02 11.38
CA THR A 21 -9.38 -0.78 11.74
C THR A 21 -8.10 0.02 11.54
N VAL A 22 -7.93 0.67 10.38
CA VAL A 22 -6.76 1.51 10.10
C VAL A 22 -6.61 2.61 11.14
N ARG A 23 -7.69 3.36 11.44
CA ARG A 23 -7.64 4.43 12.44
C ARG A 23 -7.28 3.93 13.82
N THR A 24 -7.85 2.79 14.22
CA THR A 24 -7.59 2.16 15.51
C THR A 24 -6.13 1.74 15.63
N ILE A 25 -5.61 1.05 14.61
CA ILE A 25 -4.23 0.55 14.61
C ILE A 25 -3.22 1.69 14.49
N VAL A 26 -3.50 2.73 13.69
CA VAL A 26 -2.67 3.94 13.64
C VAL A 26 -2.62 4.64 15.00
N PHE A 27 -3.75 4.74 15.71
CA PHE A 27 -3.76 5.28 17.07
C PHE A 27 -2.91 4.43 18.02
N MET A 28 -3.09 3.10 18.00
CA MET A 28 -2.32 2.18 18.83
C MET A 28 -0.81 2.24 18.53
N ALA A 29 -0.43 2.31 17.25
CA ALA A 29 0.96 2.44 16.83
C ALA A 29 1.61 3.78 17.23
N LYS A 30 0.83 4.80 17.63
CA LYS A 30 1.38 6.03 18.20
C LYS A 30 1.69 5.95 19.70
N LEU A 31 1.14 4.96 20.41
CA LEU A 31 1.36 4.74 21.84
C LEU A 31 2.66 3.97 22.08
N THR A 32 3.80 4.62 21.85
CA THR A 32 5.14 3.99 21.87
C THR A 32 5.48 3.31 23.20
N ASP A 33 5.00 3.85 24.33
CA ASP A 33 5.14 3.26 25.66
C ASP A 33 4.40 1.92 25.82
N LYS A 34 3.40 1.65 24.97
CA LYS A 34 2.56 0.45 25.00
C LYS A 34 2.82 -0.52 23.85
N HIS A 35 3.80 -0.24 22.98
CA HIS A 35 4.07 -1.07 21.79
C HIS A 35 4.28 -2.54 22.12
N GLY A 36 5.04 -2.86 23.16
CA GLY A 36 5.28 -4.25 23.58
C GLY A 36 4.00 -4.98 24.00
N GLU A 37 3.13 -4.31 24.76
CA GLU A 37 1.85 -4.86 25.21
C GLU A 37 0.89 -5.07 24.03
N ILE A 38 0.75 -4.06 23.17
CA ILE A 38 -0.12 -4.09 22.00
C ILE A 38 0.32 -5.21 21.05
N ARG A 39 1.62 -5.29 20.76
CA ARG A 39 2.19 -6.35 19.93
C ARG A 39 1.90 -7.72 20.51
N SER A 40 2.18 -7.94 21.79
CA SER A 40 1.92 -9.23 22.44
C SER A 40 0.45 -9.64 22.33
N LYS A 41 -0.49 -8.69 22.49
CA LYS A 41 -1.93 -8.95 22.33
C LYS A 41 -2.29 -9.31 20.89
N LEU A 42 -1.81 -8.55 19.90
CA LEU A 42 -2.09 -8.80 18.49
C LEU A 42 -1.47 -10.11 18.01
N THR A 43 -0.23 -10.42 18.40
CA THR A 43 0.44 -11.70 18.11
C THR A 43 -0.39 -12.87 18.65
N LYS A 44 -0.78 -12.84 19.93
CA LYS A 44 -1.62 -13.91 20.52
C LYS A 44 -2.97 -14.06 19.82
N SER A 45 -3.57 -12.94 19.39
CA SER A 45 -4.82 -12.97 18.65
C SER A 45 -4.64 -13.63 17.29
N TYR A 46 -3.57 -13.28 16.57
CA TYR A 46 -3.23 -13.84 15.26
C TYR A 46 -2.86 -15.33 15.36
N GLU A 47 -2.04 -15.73 16.31
CA GLU A 47 -1.70 -17.14 16.54
C GLU A 47 -2.92 -18.02 16.83
N LYS A 48 -3.92 -17.45 17.55
CA LYS A 48 -5.15 -18.17 17.88
C LYS A 48 -6.12 -18.27 16.69
N ASN A 49 -6.11 -17.30 15.78
CA ASN A 49 -7.11 -17.18 14.73
C ASN A 49 -6.53 -16.58 13.43
N SER A 50 -5.45 -17.16 12.91
CA SER A 50 -4.77 -16.65 11.70
C SER A 50 -5.60 -16.81 10.41
N SER A 51 -6.67 -17.61 10.47
CA SER A 51 -7.63 -17.71 9.36
C SER A 51 -8.51 -16.45 9.24
N ASP A 52 -8.71 -15.70 10.32
CA ASP A 52 -9.55 -14.51 10.35
C ASP A 52 -8.86 -13.31 9.72
N ILE A 53 -9.50 -12.74 8.70
CA ILE A 53 -8.95 -11.66 7.87
C ILE A 53 -8.82 -10.35 8.66
N GLU A 54 -9.71 -10.07 9.60
CA GLU A 54 -9.66 -8.83 10.38
C GLU A 54 -8.54 -8.89 11.41
N VAL A 55 -8.37 -10.05 12.04
CA VAL A 55 -7.25 -10.31 12.94
C VAL A 55 -5.92 -10.22 12.19
N ALA A 56 -5.81 -10.87 11.04
CA ALA A 56 -4.62 -10.81 10.19
C ALA A 56 -4.35 -9.38 9.72
N PHE A 57 -5.38 -8.63 9.30
CA PHE A 57 -5.23 -7.26 8.84
C PHE A 57 -4.74 -6.33 9.95
N ALA A 58 -5.35 -6.40 11.14
CA ALA A 58 -4.92 -5.62 12.30
C ALA A 58 -3.48 -5.93 12.72
N PHE A 59 -3.12 -7.21 12.74
CA PHE A 59 -1.77 -7.67 13.06
C PHE A 59 -0.74 -7.18 12.03
N GLY A 60 -1.00 -7.40 10.73
CA GLY A 60 -0.09 -6.99 9.66
C GLY A 60 0.10 -5.47 9.60
N LEU A 61 -0.99 -4.71 9.72
CA LEU A 61 -0.94 -3.25 9.72
C LEU A 61 -0.16 -2.70 10.92
N PHE A 62 -0.34 -3.27 12.13
CA PHE A 62 0.41 -2.82 13.29
C PHE A 62 1.91 -3.04 13.11
N ASN A 63 2.30 -4.23 12.64
CA ASN A 63 3.71 -4.54 12.38
C ASN A 63 4.29 -3.59 11.33
N LEU A 64 3.58 -3.33 10.22
CA LEU A 64 3.99 -2.36 9.20
C LEU A 64 4.28 -0.97 9.80
N LEU A 65 3.37 -0.46 10.64
CA LEU A 65 3.54 0.87 11.25
C LEU A 65 4.64 0.92 12.32
N ALA A 66 5.01 -0.22 12.90
CA ALA A 66 6.04 -0.31 13.92
C ALA A 66 7.47 -0.40 13.35
N ILE A 67 7.64 -0.66 12.03
CA ILE A 67 8.96 -0.87 11.39
C ILE A 67 9.95 0.25 11.70
N GLU A 68 9.55 1.52 11.57
CA GLU A 68 10.43 2.67 11.78
C GLU A 68 10.58 3.09 13.26
N LYS A 69 9.86 2.42 14.18
CA LYS A 69 9.81 2.80 15.60
C LYS A 69 10.69 1.93 16.49
N ASP A 70 11.03 0.74 16.01
CA ASP A 70 11.77 -0.25 16.77
C ASP A 70 13.26 -0.32 16.38
N ASP A 71 14.03 -1.10 17.14
CA ASP A 71 15.40 -1.46 16.75
C ASP A 71 15.43 -2.42 15.55
N MET A 72 16.58 -2.51 14.88
CA MET A 72 16.74 -3.24 13.63
C MET A 72 16.28 -4.70 13.67
N MET A 73 16.52 -5.43 14.77
CA MET A 73 16.13 -6.84 14.86
C MET A 73 14.61 -6.96 14.92
N VAL A 74 13.98 -6.10 15.71
CA VAL A 74 12.54 -6.03 15.86
C VAL A 74 11.85 -5.51 14.58
N SER A 75 12.45 -4.54 13.88
CA SER A 75 11.97 -4.05 12.58
C SER A 75 11.98 -5.17 11.53
N LYS A 76 13.00 -6.03 11.52
CA LYS A 76 13.03 -7.20 10.60
C LYS A 76 11.88 -8.16 10.88
N MET A 77 11.64 -8.48 12.16
CA MET A 77 10.51 -9.33 12.57
C MET A 77 9.16 -8.70 12.17
N ASN A 78 9.02 -7.38 12.32
CA ASN A 78 7.82 -6.66 11.90
C ASN A 78 7.57 -6.77 10.39
N ILE A 79 8.63 -6.66 9.56
CA ILE A 79 8.52 -6.84 8.11
C ILE A 79 8.01 -8.24 7.77
N GLU A 80 8.63 -9.27 8.34
CA GLU A 80 8.25 -10.67 8.11
C GLU A 80 6.79 -10.94 8.53
N ASN A 81 6.41 -10.51 9.73
CA ASN A 81 5.04 -10.64 10.24
C ASN A 81 4.01 -9.92 9.37
N ALA A 82 4.33 -8.71 8.89
CA ALA A 82 3.43 -7.93 8.05
C ALA A 82 3.23 -8.59 6.68
N LEU A 83 4.31 -9.06 6.04
CA LEU A 83 4.24 -9.78 4.78
C LEU A 83 3.43 -11.07 4.93
N GLU A 84 3.73 -11.89 5.94
CA GLU A 84 2.99 -13.14 6.19
C GLU A 84 1.49 -12.89 6.36
N ALA A 85 1.13 -11.89 7.17
CA ALA A 85 -0.26 -11.53 7.40
C ALA A 85 -0.94 -11.07 6.09
N PHE A 86 -0.31 -10.19 5.32
CA PHE A 86 -0.88 -9.70 4.07
C PHE A 86 -1.00 -10.81 3.01
N ASP A 87 -0.01 -11.68 2.87
CA ASP A 87 -0.07 -12.82 1.96
C ASP A 87 -1.18 -13.79 2.36
N SER A 88 -1.35 -14.05 3.66
CA SER A 88 -2.44 -14.90 4.17
C SER A 88 -3.84 -14.35 3.84
N ILE A 89 -3.97 -13.02 3.79
CA ILE A 89 -5.22 -12.34 3.44
C ILE A 89 -5.42 -12.38 1.93
N ILE A 90 -4.40 -12.05 1.14
CA ILE A 90 -4.45 -12.04 -0.33
C ILE A 90 -4.75 -13.45 -0.87
N LEU A 91 -4.27 -14.50 -0.21
CA LEU A 91 -4.59 -15.88 -0.57
C LEU A 91 -6.09 -16.20 -0.44
N LYS A 92 -6.78 -15.62 0.55
CA LYS A 92 -8.21 -15.85 0.81
C LYS A 92 -9.11 -14.86 0.07
N GLU A 93 -8.69 -13.60 0.02
CA GLU A 93 -9.38 -12.49 -0.62
C GLU A 93 -8.43 -11.80 -1.61
N PRO A 94 -8.19 -12.40 -2.79
CA PRO A 94 -7.27 -11.87 -3.79
C PRO A 94 -7.72 -10.51 -4.35
N GLY A 95 -8.96 -10.09 -4.11
CA GLY A 95 -9.47 -8.77 -4.47
C GLY A 95 -9.15 -7.64 -3.51
N TYR A 96 -8.55 -7.92 -2.34
CA TYR A 96 -8.46 -6.98 -1.23
C TYR A 96 -7.46 -5.86 -1.49
N TRP A 97 -7.96 -4.80 -2.13
CA TRP A 97 -7.15 -3.70 -2.65
C TRP A 97 -6.29 -3.00 -1.58
N LEU A 98 -6.86 -2.74 -0.41
CA LEU A 98 -6.13 -2.04 0.66
C LEU A 98 -4.91 -2.83 1.13
N VAL A 99 -5.08 -4.14 1.32
CA VAL A 99 -3.99 -5.03 1.77
C VAL A 99 -2.92 -5.15 0.71
N ARG A 100 -3.30 -5.31 -0.57
CA ARG A 100 -2.36 -5.30 -1.69
C ARG A 100 -1.55 -4.01 -1.75
N MET A 101 -2.22 -2.86 -1.65
CA MET A 101 -1.54 -1.55 -1.61
C MET A 101 -0.54 -1.44 -0.44
N LEU A 102 -0.93 -1.89 0.75
CA LEU A 102 -0.06 -1.92 1.93
C LEU A 102 1.14 -2.85 1.75
N LYS A 103 0.92 -4.04 1.18
CA LYS A 103 1.99 -4.99 0.83
C LYS A 103 2.96 -4.35 -0.16
N SER A 104 2.47 -3.77 -1.26
CA SER A 104 3.34 -3.11 -2.26
C SER A 104 4.16 -1.99 -1.64
N ARG A 105 3.57 -1.19 -0.75
CA ARG A 105 4.32 -0.15 -0.01
C ARG A 105 5.38 -0.74 0.90
N LEU A 106 5.07 -1.80 1.64
CA LEU A 106 6.04 -2.50 2.48
C LEU A 106 7.22 -3.01 1.64
N LEU A 107 6.94 -3.65 0.51
CA LEU A 107 7.98 -4.09 -0.42
C LEU A 107 8.83 -2.90 -0.89
N LEU A 108 8.22 -1.76 -1.23
CA LEU A 108 8.96 -0.57 -1.67
C LEU A 108 9.86 0.06 -0.59
N MET A 109 9.54 -0.14 0.69
CA MET A 109 10.40 0.27 1.81
C MET A 109 11.67 -0.60 1.93
N LEU A 110 11.66 -1.82 1.38
CA LEU A 110 12.82 -2.70 1.43
C LEU A 110 13.93 -2.23 0.48
N PRO A 111 15.21 -2.32 0.90
CA PRO A 111 16.33 -2.08 -0.01
C PRO A 111 16.26 -2.99 -1.24
N SER A 112 16.69 -2.49 -2.41
CA SER A 112 16.72 -3.28 -3.65
C SER A 112 17.58 -4.55 -3.55
N SER A 113 18.56 -4.59 -2.62
CA SER A 113 19.39 -5.77 -2.38
C SER A 113 18.67 -6.96 -1.77
N VAL A 114 17.48 -6.76 -1.19
CA VAL A 114 16.69 -7.82 -0.50
C VAL A 114 15.26 -7.93 -1.01
N ARG A 115 14.89 -7.11 -2.00
CA ARG A 115 13.56 -7.06 -2.58
C ARG A 115 13.53 -7.79 -3.92
N TYR A 116 12.52 -8.63 -4.10
CA TYR A 116 12.21 -9.20 -5.41
C TYR A 116 11.49 -8.15 -6.25
N GLU A 117 12.22 -7.49 -7.15
CA GLU A 117 11.68 -6.42 -7.98
C GLU A 117 10.51 -6.86 -8.86
N GLU A 118 10.58 -8.09 -9.39
CA GLU A 118 9.51 -8.71 -10.16
C GLU A 118 8.23 -8.84 -9.34
N GLU A 119 8.31 -9.21 -8.05
CA GLU A 119 7.16 -9.32 -7.17
C GLU A 119 6.43 -7.97 -7.02
N VAL A 120 7.17 -6.86 -6.91
CA VAL A 120 6.57 -5.53 -6.79
C VAL A 120 5.81 -5.16 -8.05
N ILE A 121 6.41 -5.40 -9.22
CA ILE A 121 5.81 -5.08 -10.51
C ILE A 121 4.56 -5.93 -10.72
N GLU A 122 4.67 -7.25 -10.54
CA GLU A 122 3.57 -8.19 -10.70
C GLU A 122 2.39 -7.86 -9.78
N GLU A 123 2.65 -7.52 -8.52
CA GLU A 123 1.60 -7.13 -7.56
C GLU A 123 0.88 -5.85 -8.02
N LEU A 124 1.61 -4.81 -8.42
CA LEU A 124 1.03 -3.53 -8.83
C LEU A 124 0.31 -3.62 -10.19
N GLU A 125 0.84 -4.38 -11.15
CA GLU A 125 0.18 -4.63 -12.44
C GLU A 125 -1.07 -5.49 -12.27
N SER A 126 -1.03 -6.50 -11.38
CA SER A 126 -2.21 -7.29 -11.02
C SER A 126 -3.31 -6.42 -10.40
N MET A 127 -2.96 -5.49 -9.50
CA MET A 127 -3.90 -4.50 -8.99
C MET A 127 -4.53 -3.68 -10.11
N ILE A 128 -3.73 -3.17 -11.06
CA ILE A 128 -4.24 -2.41 -12.21
C ILE A 128 -5.23 -3.24 -13.02
N GLU A 129 -4.97 -4.52 -13.24
CA GLU A 129 -5.82 -5.37 -14.06
C GLU A 129 -7.15 -5.75 -13.39
N ILE A 130 -7.13 -5.93 -12.07
CA ILE A 130 -8.34 -6.07 -11.26
C ILE A 130 -9.18 -4.79 -11.36
N GLN A 131 -8.56 -3.61 -11.29
CA GLN A 131 -9.25 -2.32 -11.34
C GLN A 131 -9.95 -2.05 -12.68
N LYS A 132 -9.33 -2.41 -13.82
CA LYS A 132 -9.93 -2.22 -15.17
C LYS A 132 -11.29 -2.91 -15.32
N ASN A 133 -11.49 -3.95 -14.54
CA ASN A 133 -12.66 -4.82 -14.58
C ASN A 133 -13.73 -4.48 -13.54
N SER A 134 -13.53 -3.39 -12.78
CA SER A 134 -14.26 -3.08 -11.56
C SER A 134 -14.99 -1.75 -11.65
N GLN A 135 -15.94 -1.53 -10.73
CA GLN A 135 -16.50 -0.18 -10.57
C GLN A 135 -15.38 0.77 -10.14
N TYR A 136 -15.27 1.88 -10.86
CA TYR A 136 -14.23 2.88 -10.64
C TYR A 136 -14.22 3.35 -9.18
N GLN A 137 -13.03 3.43 -8.59
CA GLN A 137 -12.77 4.09 -7.32
C GLN A 137 -11.70 5.17 -7.50
N PRO A 138 -11.84 6.34 -6.84
CA PRO A 138 -10.85 7.42 -6.88
C PRO A 138 -9.40 7.02 -6.63
N TYR A 139 -9.19 6.05 -5.75
CA TYR A 139 -7.86 5.60 -5.35
C TYR A 139 -7.18 4.64 -6.35
N PHE A 140 -7.82 4.29 -7.49
CA PHE A 140 -7.26 3.40 -8.53
C PHE A 140 -5.99 3.92 -9.20
N ILE A 141 -5.69 5.19 -9.01
CA ILE A 141 -4.45 5.81 -9.46
C ILE A 141 -3.23 5.38 -8.64
N ILE A 142 -3.39 4.94 -7.39
CA ILE A 142 -2.27 4.68 -6.49
C ILE A 142 -1.28 3.63 -7.02
N PRO A 143 -1.70 2.49 -7.62
CA PRO A 143 -0.76 1.54 -8.20
C PRO A 143 0.16 2.15 -9.27
N TYR A 144 -0.34 3.10 -10.07
CA TYR A 144 0.46 3.83 -11.04
C TYR A 144 1.50 4.73 -10.36
N ILE A 145 1.12 5.39 -9.26
CA ILE A 145 2.04 6.21 -8.46
C ILE A 145 3.14 5.34 -7.84
N LEU A 146 2.78 4.16 -7.31
CA LEU A 146 3.75 3.22 -6.73
C LEU A 146 4.69 2.64 -7.80
N LEU A 147 4.20 2.35 -9.01
CA LEU A 147 5.04 1.94 -10.14
C LEU A 147 5.98 3.07 -10.58
N ALA A 148 5.49 4.31 -10.62
CA ALA A 148 6.32 5.47 -10.92
C ALA A 148 7.44 5.64 -9.88
N GLU A 149 7.12 5.48 -8.59
CA GLU A 149 8.10 5.52 -7.50
C GLU A 149 9.13 4.38 -7.58
N PHE A 150 8.68 3.17 -7.89
CA PHE A 150 9.53 2.01 -8.10
C PHE A 150 10.55 2.29 -9.22
N TYR A 151 10.08 2.66 -10.40
CA TYR A 151 10.95 2.88 -11.56
C TYR A 151 11.86 4.10 -11.40
N HIS A 152 11.38 5.18 -10.77
CA HIS A 152 12.22 6.34 -10.46
C HIS A 152 13.36 5.94 -9.51
N SER A 153 13.06 5.19 -8.45
CA SER A 153 14.06 4.73 -7.49
C SER A 153 15.09 3.78 -8.13
N GLY A 154 14.70 3.03 -9.17
CA GLY A 154 15.58 2.19 -9.99
C GLY A 154 16.34 2.94 -11.10
N GLY A 155 16.21 4.26 -11.20
CA GLY A 155 16.87 5.07 -12.24
C GLY A 155 16.20 5.02 -13.63
N HIS A 156 15.03 4.39 -13.76
CA HIS A 156 14.28 4.26 -15.00
C HIS A 156 13.28 5.42 -15.18
N LYS A 157 13.81 6.64 -15.34
CA LYS A 157 13.01 7.88 -15.42
C LYS A 157 11.90 7.85 -16.48
N GLU A 158 12.19 7.34 -17.68
CA GLU A 158 11.19 7.24 -18.76
C GLU A 158 10.02 6.34 -18.39
N LYS A 159 10.28 5.23 -17.69
CA LYS A 159 9.22 4.33 -17.19
C LYS A 159 8.42 5.02 -16.09
N ALA A 160 9.08 5.72 -15.17
CA ALA A 160 8.38 6.48 -14.14
C ALA A 160 7.44 7.52 -14.76
N GLU A 161 7.93 8.30 -15.72
CA GLU A 161 7.13 9.32 -16.42
C GLU A 161 5.93 8.70 -17.17
N LYS A 162 6.12 7.53 -17.78
CA LYS A 162 5.03 6.78 -18.42
C LYS A 162 3.90 6.50 -17.43
N TYR A 163 4.18 5.96 -16.25
CA TYR A 163 3.13 5.68 -15.26
C TYR A 163 2.49 6.95 -14.69
N ILE A 164 3.23 8.06 -14.59
CA ILE A 164 2.63 9.36 -14.23
C ILE A 164 1.65 9.83 -15.31
N LYS A 165 1.98 9.67 -16.61
CA LYS A 165 1.05 10.00 -17.71
C LYS A 165 -0.20 9.13 -17.67
N GLU A 166 -0.04 7.83 -17.49
CA GLU A 166 -1.17 6.90 -17.36
C GLU A 166 -2.07 7.27 -16.15
N ALA A 167 -1.46 7.67 -15.03
CA ALA A 167 -2.19 8.17 -13.86
C ALA A 167 -3.01 9.44 -14.16
N GLU A 168 -2.48 10.37 -14.97
CA GLU A 168 -3.16 11.60 -15.39
C GLU A 168 -4.31 11.37 -16.38
N GLU A 169 -4.32 10.25 -17.11
CA GLU A 169 -5.41 9.88 -18.03
C GLU A 169 -6.62 9.29 -17.29
N LEU A 170 -6.45 8.84 -16.05
CA LEU A 170 -7.55 8.34 -15.24
C LEU A 170 -8.50 9.49 -14.82
N LYS A 171 -9.77 9.13 -14.65
CA LYS A 171 -10.76 10.00 -14.00
C LYS A 171 -10.20 10.43 -12.63
N ARG A 172 -10.41 11.70 -12.27
CA ARG A 172 -9.98 12.27 -10.98
C ARG A 172 -11.20 12.76 -10.20
N GLU A 173 -11.45 12.13 -9.06
CA GLU A 173 -12.47 12.53 -8.10
C GLU A 173 -11.86 12.51 -6.70
N PRO A 174 -12.27 13.39 -5.76
CA PRO A 174 -11.70 13.37 -4.43
C PRO A 174 -11.95 12.05 -3.69
N VAL A 175 -10.88 11.49 -3.12
CA VAL A 175 -10.95 10.31 -2.24
C VAL A 175 -11.68 10.68 -0.95
N LYS A 176 -12.63 9.85 -0.52
CA LYS A 176 -13.48 10.14 0.66
C LYS A 176 -13.13 9.33 1.90
N ILE A 177 -12.32 8.30 1.75
CA ILE A 177 -11.95 7.37 2.83
C ILE A 177 -10.44 7.35 2.98
N LEU A 178 -9.95 7.36 4.23
CA LEU A 178 -8.51 7.25 4.53
C LEU A 178 -7.62 8.26 3.76
N GLN A 179 -8.09 9.49 3.55
CA GLN A 179 -7.34 10.51 2.80
C GLN A 179 -5.92 10.72 3.36
N ASP A 180 -5.81 10.83 4.68
CA ASP A 180 -4.58 10.99 5.45
C ASP A 180 -3.58 9.85 5.28
N PHE A 181 -4.08 8.67 4.90
CA PHE A 181 -3.26 7.47 4.72
C PHE A 181 -2.92 7.23 3.24
N LEU A 182 -3.89 7.45 2.35
CA LEU A 182 -3.79 7.20 0.92
C LEU A 182 -3.04 8.31 0.17
N VAL A 183 -2.83 9.47 0.79
CA VAL A 183 -1.99 10.55 0.24
C VAL A 183 -0.49 10.22 0.29
N LEU A 184 -0.08 9.32 1.19
CA LEU A 184 1.34 9.08 1.48
C LEU A 184 2.19 8.63 0.27
N PRO A 185 1.71 7.79 -0.68
CA PRO A 185 2.44 7.49 -1.90
C PRO A 185 2.77 8.73 -2.75
N PHE A 186 1.85 9.69 -2.81
CA PHE A 186 2.06 10.94 -3.55
C PHE A 186 3.14 11.78 -2.90
N VAL A 187 3.06 11.96 -1.57
CA VAL A 187 4.07 12.69 -0.79
C VAL A 187 5.45 12.04 -0.92
N SER A 188 5.52 10.70 -0.86
CA SER A 188 6.78 9.95 -1.03
C SER A 188 7.42 10.22 -2.39
N LEU A 189 6.66 10.04 -3.46
CA LEU A 189 7.15 10.23 -4.82
C LEU A 189 7.52 11.69 -5.10
N GLU A 190 6.68 12.64 -4.68
CA GLU A 190 6.95 14.08 -4.80
C GLU A 190 8.30 14.43 -4.16
N ASN A 191 8.52 14.02 -2.91
CA ASN A 191 9.77 14.30 -2.19
C ASN A 191 10.99 13.71 -2.90
N LYS A 192 10.88 12.48 -3.45
CA LYS A 192 11.95 11.84 -4.21
C LYS A 192 12.25 12.59 -5.50
N LEU A 193 11.22 13.00 -6.24
CA LEU A 193 11.35 13.76 -7.47
C LEU A 193 12.02 15.12 -7.21
N VAL A 194 11.55 15.88 -6.21
CA VAL A 194 12.15 17.15 -5.78
C VAL A 194 13.62 16.96 -5.40
N SER A 195 13.93 15.95 -4.59
CA SER A 195 15.31 15.66 -4.16
C SER A 195 16.24 15.30 -5.33
N SER A 196 15.68 14.74 -6.41
CA SER A 196 16.41 14.41 -7.64
C SER A 196 16.45 15.54 -8.68
N GLY A 197 15.84 16.70 -8.40
CA GLY A 197 15.75 17.84 -9.32
C GLY A 197 14.70 17.69 -10.43
N GLU A 198 13.85 16.67 -10.36
CA GLU A 198 12.81 16.35 -11.34
C GLU A 198 11.52 17.15 -11.08
N TYR A 199 11.64 18.48 -11.04
CA TYR A 199 10.57 19.38 -10.58
C TYR A 199 9.30 19.33 -11.43
N GLU A 200 9.41 19.07 -12.74
CA GLU A 200 8.25 18.95 -13.61
C GLU A 200 7.39 17.74 -13.22
N MET A 201 8.02 16.58 -13.04
CA MET A 201 7.33 15.38 -12.56
C MET A 201 6.79 15.60 -11.14
N ALA A 202 7.55 16.27 -10.25
CA ALA A 202 7.08 16.57 -8.90
C ALA A 202 5.80 17.42 -8.90
N ASN A 203 5.75 18.47 -9.73
CA ASN A 203 4.55 19.32 -9.87
C ASN A 203 3.34 18.56 -10.40
N ARG A 204 3.56 17.58 -11.28
CA ARG A 204 2.48 16.71 -11.79
C ARG A 204 1.93 15.82 -10.69
N ILE A 205 2.80 15.19 -9.89
CA ILE A 205 2.39 14.41 -8.71
C ILE A 205 1.64 15.28 -7.70
N LEU A 206 2.13 16.50 -7.42
CA LEU A 206 1.46 17.46 -6.55
C LEU A 206 0.06 17.83 -7.08
N GLY A 207 -0.08 18.04 -8.39
CA GLY A 207 -1.38 18.29 -9.04
C GLY A 207 -2.36 17.14 -8.85
N LEU A 208 -1.92 15.90 -9.11
CA LEU A 208 -2.73 14.70 -8.85
C LEU A 208 -3.12 14.59 -7.36
N GLY A 209 -2.16 14.83 -6.46
CA GLY A 209 -2.38 14.82 -5.02
C GLY A 209 -3.47 15.81 -4.58
N ARG A 210 -3.44 17.04 -5.11
CA ARG A 210 -4.45 18.08 -4.82
C ARG A 210 -5.84 17.73 -5.31
N ASP A 211 -5.95 17.15 -6.51
CA ASP A 211 -7.23 16.75 -7.09
C ASP A 211 -7.91 15.64 -6.25
N LEU A 212 -7.10 14.70 -5.72
CA LEU A 212 -7.58 13.51 -5.02
C LEU A 212 -7.71 13.71 -3.51
N PHE A 213 -6.83 14.50 -2.90
CA PHE A 213 -6.72 14.71 -1.45
C PHE A 213 -6.72 16.20 -1.11
N PRO A 214 -7.74 16.97 -1.52
CA PRO A 214 -7.74 18.43 -1.34
C PRO A 214 -7.53 18.82 0.12
N ASP A 215 -8.12 18.08 1.06
CA ASP A 215 -8.01 18.34 2.50
C ASP A 215 -6.60 18.14 3.08
N GLN A 216 -5.70 17.47 2.35
CA GLN A 216 -4.33 17.19 2.78
C GLN A 216 -3.31 18.20 2.23
N TYR A 217 -3.70 19.02 1.25
CA TYR A 217 -2.85 19.98 0.57
C TYR A 217 -3.28 21.45 0.78
N ASN A 218 -4.30 21.67 1.63
CA ASN A 218 -4.80 22.98 2.02
C ASN A 218 -4.02 23.60 3.19
#